data_AF-A0A6V7XLF4-F1
#
_entry.id   AF-A0A6V7XLF4-F1
#
_cell.length_a   1.000
_cell.length_b   1.000
_cell.length_c   1.000
_cell.angle_alpha   90.00
_cell.angle_beta   90.00
_cell.angle_gamma   90.00
#
_symmetry.space_group_name_H-M   'P 1'
#
loop_
_entity.id
_entity.type
_entity.pdbx_description
1 polymer ?
#
loop_
_entity_poly.entity_id
_entity_poly.type
_entity_poly.pdbx_seq_one_letter_code
_entity_poly.pdbx_strand_id
1 'polypeptide(L)'
;MRLEFVKIINKWSEINRGYSKCCSKECILNKNKIIGNCTEGNGYGNLINDEIIKYVVKDGGYNKYVCVYAENSFNKPQNCFNYSLHYFEIKCKLEGRLSKREQWMFIGIQNLSTNKNIYYYTNNSTIYNEKCKTLKLSTIFNNKDIFGCGLVYPPTNMTNKWPYIFFTQNGKQIGRLCY
;
A
#
# COMPACT_ATOMS: atom_id res chain seq x y z
N MET A 1 15.17 4.20 -27.05
CA MET A 1 14.18 3.41 -26.29
C MET A 1 12.96 4.29 -26.09
N ARG A 2 11.79 3.89 -26.61
CA ARG A 2 10.55 4.67 -26.51
C ARG A 2 9.83 4.22 -25.24
N LEU A 3 9.62 5.15 -24.32
CA LEU A 3 8.93 4.91 -23.05
C LEU A 3 7.50 5.44 -23.19
N GLU A 4 6.52 4.56 -23.01
CA GLU A 4 5.11 4.91 -23.09
C GLU A 4 4.47 4.74 -21.73
N PHE A 5 3.80 5.80 -21.26
CA PHE A 5 3.07 5.78 -20.00
C PHE A 5 1.58 5.78 -20.31
N VAL A 6 0.89 4.74 -19.86
CA VAL A 6 -0.58 4.70 -19.86
C VAL A 6 -1.03 4.92 -18.43
N LYS A 7 -1.65 6.07 -18.16
CA LYS A 7 -2.26 6.35 -16.86
C LYS A 7 -3.60 5.64 -16.77
N ILE A 8 -3.70 4.67 -15.87
CA ILE A 8 -4.97 4.04 -15.50
C ILE A 8 -5.36 4.58 -14.13
N ILE A 9 -6.49 5.29 -14.04
CA ILE A 9 -7.01 5.75 -12.75
C ILE A 9 -7.61 4.53 -12.06
N ASN A 10 -7.04 4.15 -10.92
CA ASN A 10 -7.51 3.03 -10.11
C ASN A 10 -8.10 3.58 -8.81
N LYS A 11 -9.32 3.19 -8.48
CA LYS A 11 -9.98 3.55 -7.22
C LYS A 11 -9.66 2.53 -6.14
N TRP A 12 -10.05 2.80 -4.91
CA TRP A 12 -10.03 1.80 -3.84
C TRP A 12 -11.34 0.97 -3.90
N SER A 13 -11.28 -0.36 -4.09
CA SER A 13 -12.50 -1.21 -4.20
C SER A 13 -12.96 -1.81 -2.90
N GLU A 14 -12.03 -2.35 -2.11
CA GLU A 14 -12.37 -3.26 -1.03
C GLU A 14 -11.42 -3.09 0.15
N ILE A 15 -11.99 -3.08 1.35
CA ILE A 15 -11.27 -3.08 2.61
C ILE A 15 -11.36 -4.50 3.15
N ASN A 16 -10.29 -5.27 2.97
CA ASN A 16 -10.27 -6.68 3.40
C ASN A 16 -10.30 -6.78 4.93
N ARG A 17 -11.20 -7.63 5.41
CA ARG A 17 -11.66 -7.83 6.80
C ARG A 17 -10.71 -8.66 7.67
N GLY A 18 -9.47 -8.87 7.21
CA GLY A 18 -8.70 -10.10 7.50
C GLY A 18 -8.17 -10.31 8.92
N TYR A 19 -7.98 -9.29 9.76
CA TYR A 19 -7.20 -9.51 10.99
C TYR A 19 -7.77 -8.93 12.28
N SER A 20 -8.70 -7.97 12.23
CA SER A 20 -9.38 -7.51 13.43
C SER A 20 -10.57 -6.61 13.13
N LYS A 21 -11.73 -6.92 13.72
CA LYS A 21 -12.85 -5.99 13.83
C LYS A 21 -12.39 -4.81 14.71
N CYS A 22 -12.28 -3.59 14.18
CA CYS A 22 -12.11 -2.35 14.98
C CYS A 22 -13.34 -2.13 15.85
N CYS A 23 -14.52 -2.52 15.37
CA CYS A 23 -15.82 -2.28 15.98
C CYS A 23 -16.71 -3.51 15.79
N SER A 24 -17.69 -3.70 16.67
CA SER A 24 -18.79 -4.66 16.50
C SER A 24 -19.52 -4.53 15.14
N LYS A 25 -19.47 -3.35 14.50
CA LYS A 25 -19.84 -3.10 13.10
C LYS A 25 -18.68 -2.39 12.38
N GLU A 26 -18.01 -3.11 11.47
CA GLU A 26 -17.08 -2.66 10.40
C GLU A 26 -16.16 -1.42 10.66
N CYS A 27 -14.83 -1.61 10.53
CA CYS A 27 -13.81 -0.54 10.67
C CYS A 27 -13.89 0.58 9.61
N ILE A 28 -14.53 0.20 8.49
CA ILE A 28 -14.89 0.90 7.25
C ILE A 28 -16.22 1.66 7.24
N LEU A 29 -16.29 2.94 7.56
CA LEU A 29 -17.58 3.65 7.53
C LEU A 29 -17.86 4.19 6.13
N ASN A 30 -18.49 3.34 5.30
CA ASN A 30 -19.28 3.57 4.08
C ASN A 30 -18.88 4.74 3.13
N LYS A 31 -18.82 4.46 1.82
CA LYS A 31 -18.37 5.35 0.71
C LYS A 31 -18.91 6.79 0.66
N ASN A 32 -19.89 7.18 1.48
CA ASN A 32 -20.50 8.52 1.49
C ASN A 32 -21.03 8.97 2.87
N LYS A 33 -20.71 8.28 3.98
CA LYS A 33 -21.13 8.72 5.33
C LYS A 33 -19.91 8.92 6.22
N ILE A 34 -19.51 10.18 6.35
CA ILE A 34 -18.38 10.67 7.15
C ILE A 34 -18.49 10.31 8.65
N ILE A 35 -19.65 9.87 9.10
CA ILE A 35 -19.92 9.61 10.50
C ILE A 35 -20.07 8.12 10.70
N GLY A 36 -19.01 7.52 11.20
CA GLY A 36 -19.25 6.39 12.08
C GLY A 36 -18.41 6.49 13.32
N ASN A 37 -19.12 6.33 14.41
CA ASN A 37 -18.52 6.15 15.70
C ASN A 37 -18.29 4.67 15.84
N CYS A 38 -17.03 4.27 15.99
CA CYS A 38 -16.76 2.99 16.62
C CYS A 38 -17.34 3.06 18.05
N THR A 39 -18.39 2.27 18.31
CA THR A 39 -19.13 2.29 19.57
C THR A 39 -18.28 1.91 20.79
N GLU A 40 -17.10 1.34 20.57
CA GLU A 40 -16.18 0.83 21.59
C GLU A 40 -14.93 1.73 21.79
N GLY A 41 -14.90 2.93 21.18
CA GLY A 41 -13.80 3.88 21.40
C GLY A 41 -12.53 3.63 20.58
N ASN A 42 -12.54 2.74 19.59
CA ASN A 42 -11.39 2.45 18.73
C ASN A 42 -11.27 3.42 17.54
N GLY A 43 -10.07 3.50 16.95
CA GLY A 43 -9.81 4.23 15.71
C GLY A 43 -10.48 3.60 14.49
N TYR A 44 -10.72 4.40 13.45
CA TYR A 44 -11.43 3.97 12.22
C TYR A 44 -10.83 4.57 10.96
N GLY A 45 -11.10 3.93 9.82
CA GLY A 45 -10.78 4.45 8.49
C GLY A 45 -12.02 5.00 7.79
N ASN A 46 -11.84 6.02 6.97
CA ASN A 46 -12.88 6.58 6.11
C ASN A 46 -12.34 6.70 4.68
N LEU A 47 -13.12 6.23 3.71
CA LEU A 47 -12.83 6.35 2.28
C LEU A 47 -13.69 7.47 1.70
N ILE A 48 -13.04 8.55 1.28
CA ILE A 48 -13.69 9.75 0.73
C ILE A 48 -13.52 9.72 -0.79
N ASN A 49 -14.65 9.73 -1.51
CA ASN A 49 -14.73 9.75 -2.99
C ASN A 49 -13.95 8.63 -3.68
N ASP A 50 -13.78 7.48 -3.03
CA ASP A 50 -13.00 6.34 -3.54
C ASP A 50 -11.50 6.64 -3.83
N GLU A 51 -10.98 7.76 -3.34
CA GLU A 51 -9.61 8.23 -3.63
C GLU A 51 -8.78 8.49 -2.36
N ILE A 52 -9.42 9.04 -1.31
CA ILE A 52 -8.72 9.48 -0.11
C ILE A 52 -9.09 8.57 1.06
N ILE A 53 -8.07 7.99 1.70
CA ILE A 53 -8.25 7.24 2.94
C ILE A 53 -7.84 8.16 4.10
N LYS A 54 -8.79 8.45 4.99
CA LYS A 54 -8.54 9.16 6.25
C LYS A 54 -8.60 8.16 7.40
N TYR A 55 -7.50 7.98 8.11
CA TYR A 55 -7.46 7.21 9.35
C TYR A 55 -7.56 8.15 10.54
N VAL A 56 -8.47 7.85 11.47
CA VAL A 56 -8.69 8.63 12.69
C VAL A 56 -8.37 7.77 13.90
N VAL A 57 -7.36 8.19 14.66
CA VAL A 57 -7.02 7.65 15.98
C VAL A 57 -7.90 8.34 17.03
N LYS A 58 -8.41 7.59 18.01
CA LYS A 58 -9.14 8.16 19.15
C LYS A 58 -8.32 8.00 20.42
N ASP A 59 -8.30 9.04 21.25
CA ASP A 59 -7.60 9.03 22.54
C ASP A 59 -8.18 7.96 23.48
N GLY A 60 -7.29 7.13 24.06
CA GLY A 60 -7.64 6.11 25.04
C GLY A 60 -8.17 4.78 24.48
N GLY A 61 -8.24 4.61 23.15
CA GLY A 61 -8.66 3.36 22.48
C GLY A 61 -7.50 2.51 21.94
N TYR A 62 -7.82 1.32 21.40
CA TYR A 62 -6.83 0.47 20.72
C TYR A 62 -6.87 0.68 19.20
N ASN A 63 -5.73 1.04 18.62
CA ASN A 63 -5.57 1.13 17.18
C ASN A 63 -5.50 -0.27 16.56
N LYS A 64 -6.22 -0.45 15.45
CA LYS A 64 -6.26 -1.71 14.71
C LYS A 64 -5.91 -1.46 13.24
N TYR A 65 -5.41 -2.51 12.59
CA TYR A 65 -4.99 -2.45 11.20
C TYR A 65 -6.17 -2.21 10.28
N VAL A 66 -5.98 -1.33 9.31
CA VAL A 66 -6.92 -1.10 8.20
C VAL A 66 -6.16 -1.39 6.91
N CYS A 67 -6.67 -2.33 6.12
CA CYS A 67 -6.11 -2.72 4.83
C CYS A 67 -7.04 -2.25 3.72
N VAL A 68 -6.49 -1.60 2.69
CA VAL A 68 -7.27 -1.13 1.53
C VAL A 68 -6.63 -1.66 0.25
N TYR A 69 -7.46 -2.15 -0.66
CA TYR A 69 -7.05 -2.71 -1.94
C TYR A 69 -7.53 -1.81 -3.07
N ALA A 70 -6.70 -1.74 -4.11
CA ALA A 70 -7.09 -1.10 -5.36
C ALA A 70 -8.16 -1.93 -6.07
N GLU A 71 -9.01 -1.25 -6.84
CA GLU A 71 -10.13 -1.85 -7.57
C GLU A 71 -9.71 -2.85 -8.60
N ASN A 72 -8.70 -2.49 -9.38
CA ASN A 72 -8.16 -3.33 -10.40
C ASN A 72 -6.83 -3.93 -9.93
N SER A 73 -6.69 -5.24 -10.10
CA SER A 73 -5.45 -5.95 -9.87
C SER A 73 -4.45 -5.70 -11.01
N PHE A 74 -3.17 -5.83 -10.71
CA PHE A 74 -2.14 -5.86 -11.74
C PHE A 74 -2.10 -7.23 -12.39
N ASN A 75 -2.46 -7.29 -13.66
CA ASN A 75 -2.34 -8.50 -14.46
C ASN A 75 -0.94 -8.59 -15.07
N LYS A 76 -0.35 -9.78 -14.99
CA LYS A 76 0.89 -10.08 -15.72
C LYS A 76 0.62 -9.92 -17.21
N PRO A 77 1.40 -9.10 -17.93
CA PRO A 77 1.16 -8.90 -19.35
C PRO A 77 1.60 -10.15 -20.16
N GLN A 78 0.88 -10.44 -21.24
CA GLN A 78 1.14 -11.57 -22.13
C GLN A 78 1.98 -11.11 -23.33
N ASN A 79 2.91 -11.97 -23.78
CA ASN A 79 3.72 -11.75 -24.99
C ASN A 79 4.44 -10.40 -25.05
N CYS A 80 5.11 -10.00 -23.95
CA CYS A 80 5.85 -8.75 -23.89
C CYS A 80 7.25 -8.88 -24.48
N PHE A 81 7.52 -8.13 -25.54
CA PHE A 81 8.88 -7.97 -26.10
C PHE A 81 9.72 -6.93 -25.35
N ASN A 82 9.07 -6.08 -24.55
CA ASN A 82 9.70 -5.03 -23.74
C ASN A 82 9.44 -5.23 -22.25
N TYR A 83 10.19 -4.51 -21.42
CA TYR A 83 9.87 -4.40 -20.00
C TYR A 83 8.50 -3.76 -19.82
N SER A 84 7.73 -4.29 -18.88
CA SER A 84 6.46 -3.72 -18.45
C SER A 84 6.55 -3.28 -17.00
N LEU A 85 5.97 -2.13 -16.69
CA LEU A 85 5.95 -1.54 -15.35
C LEU A 85 4.51 -1.28 -14.95
N HIS A 86 4.10 -1.85 -13.83
CA HIS A 86 2.93 -1.39 -13.08
C HIS A 86 3.43 -0.53 -11.92
N TYR A 87 2.90 0.69 -11.78
CA TYR A 87 3.37 1.64 -10.78
C TYR A 87 2.20 2.40 -10.16
N PHE A 88 2.25 2.58 -8.85
CA PHE A 88 1.32 3.45 -8.13
C PHE A 88 2.08 4.28 -7.09
N GLU A 89 1.49 5.42 -6.74
CA GLU A 89 1.96 6.30 -5.68
C GLU A 89 0.86 6.57 -4.67
N ILE A 90 1.25 6.73 -3.41
CA ILE A 90 0.40 7.13 -2.29
C ILE A 90 1.01 8.38 -1.69
N LYS A 91 0.26 9.48 -1.74
CA LYS A 91 0.62 10.73 -1.07
C LYS A 91 0.04 10.73 0.34
N CYS A 92 0.89 10.96 1.33
CA CYS A 92 0.49 10.93 2.73
C CYS A 92 0.29 12.34 3.29
N LYS A 93 -0.70 12.50 4.17
CA LYS A 93 -0.89 13.71 4.97
C LYS A 93 -1.06 13.28 6.44
N LEU A 94 -0.17 13.74 7.29
CA LEU A 94 -0.24 13.55 8.73
C LEU A 94 -0.92 14.76 9.35
N GLU A 95 -1.97 14.51 10.15
CA GLU A 95 -2.74 15.55 10.85
C GLU A 95 -2.77 15.25 12.35
N GLY A 96 -2.68 16.29 13.18
CA GLY A 96 -2.66 16.16 14.64
C GLY A 96 -1.28 15.87 15.23
N ARG A 97 -1.24 15.73 16.56
CA ARG A 97 -0.02 15.38 17.31
C ARG A 97 0.09 13.87 17.44
N LEU A 98 0.61 13.21 16.40
CA LEU A 98 0.87 11.78 16.42
C LEU A 98 2.28 11.52 16.95
N SER A 99 2.46 10.55 17.84
CA SER A 99 3.80 10.06 18.20
C SER A 99 4.41 9.26 17.04
N LYS A 100 5.75 9.13 17.01
CA LYS A 100 6.43 8.30 15.99
C LYS A 100 5.93 6.85 15.96
N ARG A 101 5.50 6.31 17.11
CA ARG A 101 4.97 4.94 17.22
C ARG A 101 3.59 4.77 16.59
N GLU A 102 2.87 5.86 16.38
CA GLU A 102 1.53 5.88 15.78
C GLU A 102 1.57 6.22 14.28
N GLN A 103 2.72 6.68 13.78
CA GLN A 103 2.91 7.08 12.38
C GLN A 103 3.52 5.95 11.57
N TRP A 104 2.69 5.01 11.12
CA TRP A 104 3.18 3.96 10.25
C TRP A 104 2.11 3.41 9.32
N MET A 105 2.58 2.79 8.24
CA MET A 105 1.76 2.10 7.26
C MET A 105 2.57 1.00 6.58
N PHE A 106 1.84 0.07 5.96
CA PHE A 106 2.39 -0.90 5.03
C PHE A 106 1.94 -0.53 3.62
N ILE A 107 2.87 -0.53 2.66
CA ILE A 107 2.57 -0.28 1.25
C ILE A 107 3.16 -1.41 0.44
N GLY A 108 2.40 -1.99 -0.49
CA GLY A 108 2.91 -3.08 -1.29
C GLY A 108 1.90 -3.72 -2.20
N ILE A 109 2.22 -4.94 -2.62
CA ILE A 109 1.44 -5.75 -3.53
C ILE A 109 1.18 -7.10 -2.86
N GLN A 110 -0.05 -7.59 -3.01
CA GLN A 110 -0.48 -8.91 -2.59
C GLN A 110 -0.77 -9.78 -3.81
N ASN A 111 -0.28 -11.01 -3.78
CA ASN A 111 -0.76 -12.06 -4.65
C ASN A 111 -2.05 -12.65 -4.05
N LEU A 112 -3.19 -12.39 -4.69
CA LEU A 112 -4.50 -12.82 -4.20
C LEU A 112 -4.67 -14.35 -4.22
N SER A 113 -4.01 -15.06 -5.14
CA SER A 113 -4.12 -16.52 -5.25
C SER A 113 -3.36 -17.25 -4.14
N THR A 114 -2.22 -16.70 -3.71
CA THR A 114 -1.37 -17.32 -2.68
C THR A 114 -1.48 -16.65 -1.32
N ASN A 115 -2.19 -15.52 -1.23
CA ASN A 115 -2.29 -14.64 -0.07
C ASN A 115 -0.94 -14.09 0.44
N LYS A 116 0.07 -14.05 -0.44
CA LYS A 116 1.41 -13.65 -0.07
C LYS A 116 1.72 -12.21 -0.50
N ASN A 117 2.55 -11.53 0.29
CA ASN A 117 2.71 -10.08 0.22
C ASN A 117 4.18 -9.68 0.08
N ILE A 118 4.43 -8.64 -0.70
CA ILE A 118 5.68 -7.87 -0.65
C ILE A 118 5.32 -6.44 -0.32
N TYR A 119 5.85 -5.92 0.79
CA TYR A 119 5.49 -4.61 1.27
C TYR A 119 6.65 -3.89 1.96
N TYR A 120 6.59 -2.57 1.94
CA TYR A 120 7.42 -1.67 2.69
C TYR A 120 6.70 -1.24 3.97
N TYR A 121 7.36 -1.40 5.12
CA TYR A 121 6.91 -0.96 6.43
C TYR A 121 7.62 0.35 6.81
N THR A 122 6.87 1.44 6.90
CA THR A 122 7.45 2.78 7.07
C THR A 122 8.08 3.05 8.44
N ASN A 123 7.62 2.39 9.51
CA ASN A 123 8.15 2.62 10.86
C ASN A 123 9.58 2.09 11.03
N ASN A 124 9.79 0.86 10.55
CA ASN A 124 11.08 0.17 10.65
C ASN A 124 11.98 0.44 9.44
N SER A 125 11.44 1.14 8.44
CA SER A 125 12.10 1.38 7.16
C SER A 125 12.56 0.06 6.53
N THR A 126 11.68 -0.94 6.48
CA THR A 126 12.04 -2.29 6.04
C THR A 126 11.11 -2.78 4.95
N ILE A 127 11.68 -3.34 3.89
CA ILE A 127 10.92 -4.10 2.88
C ILE A 127 10.90 -5.57 3.30
N TYR A 128 9.72 -6.17 3.31
CA TYR A 128 9.49 -7.58 3.60
C TYR A 128 9.04 -8.29 2.32
N ASN A 129 9.58 -9.48 2.08
CA ASN A 129 9.07 -10.41 1.08
C ASN A 129 8.66 -11.76 1.70
N GLU A 130 8.01 -12.58 0.87
CA GLU A 130 7.48 -13.89 1.24
C GLU A 130 8.53 -14.90 1.72
N LYS A 131 9.81 -14.69 1.37
CA LYS A 131 10.92 -15.59 1.71
C LYS A 131 11.66 -15.13 2.98
N CYS A 132 11.02 -14.27 3.79
CA CYS A 132 11.63 -13.64 4.98
C CYS A 132 12.91 -12.86 4.69
N LYS A 133 13.17 -12.48 3.42
CA LYS A 133 14.24 -11.54 3.11
C LYS A 133 13.74 -10.16 3.51
N THR A 134 14.43 -9.58 4.48
CA THR A 134 14.19 -8.22 4.92
C THR A 134 15.30 -7.34 4.34
N LEU A 135 14.91 -6.20 3.77
CA LEU A 135 15.84 -5.17 3.36
C LEU A 135 15.59 -3.93 4.21
N LYS A 136 16.50 -3.67 5.14
CA LYS A 136 16.46 -2.47 5.98
C LYS A 136 17.00 -1.27 5.18
N LEU A 137 16.29 -0.15 5.29
CA LEU A 137 16.53 1.10 4.59
C LEU A 137 16.84 2.21 5.60
N SER A 138 17.41 3.30 5.11
CA SER A 138 17.69 4.53 5.88
C SER A 138 16.63 5.62 5.66
N THR A 139 15.41 5.23 5.33
CA THR A 139 14.29 6.13 5.08
C THR A 139 13.65 6.61 6.38
N ILE A 140 13.00 7.78 6.34
CA ILE A 140 12.24 8.34 7.46
C ILE A 140 10.88 8.76 6.90
N PHE A 141 9.79 8.34 7.53
CA PHE A 141 8.45 8.77 7.13
C PHE A 141 8.12 10.15 7.68
N ASN A 142 7.80 11.10 6.79
CA ASN A 142 7.43 12.46 7.10
C ASN A 142 6.05 12.84 6.52
N ASN A 143 5.49 13.93 7.03
CA ASN A 143 4.29 14.52 6.47
C ASN A 143 4.53 14.95 5.01
N LYS A 144 3.54 14.75 4.14
CA LYS A 144 3.57 15.05 2.70
C LYS A 144 4.48 14.14 1.87
N ASP A 145 5.07 13.11 2.45
CA ASP A 145 5.81 12.11 1.68
C ASP A 145 4.90 11.43 0.66
N ILE A 146 5.50 11.12 -0.49
CA ILE A 146 4.90 10.32 -1.55
C ILE A 146 5.65 9.00 -1.60
N PHE A 147 4.96 7.90 -1.37
CA PHE A 147 5.54 6.57 -1.49
C PHE A 147 5.03 5.88 -2.74
N GLY A 148 5.94 5.33 -3.53
CA GLY A 148 5.58 4.55 -4.71
C GLY A 148 5.98 3.10 -4.59
N CYS A 149 5.29 2.26 -5.35
CA CYS A 149 5.59 0.84 -5.49
C CYS A 149 5.47 0.47 -6.97
N GLY A 150 6.53 -0.13 -7.50
CA GLY A 150 6.60 -0.55 -8.89
C GLY A 150 6.86 -2.04 -9.01
N LEU A 151 6.10 -2.72 -9.87
CA LEU A 151 6.28 -4.10 -10.26
C LEU A 151 6.74 -4.16 -11.72
N VAL A 152 7.93 -4.73 -11.93
CA VAL A 152 8.57 -4.80 -13.23
C VAL A 152 8.55 -6.23 -13.74
N TYR A 153 8.00 -6.42 -14.93
CA TYR A 153 8.08 -7.67 -15.69
C TYR A 153 9.13 -7.54 -16.80
N PRO A 154 10.12 -8.45 -16.88
CA PRO A 154 11.02 -8.50 -18.02
C PRO A 154 10.30 -9.01 -19.28
N PRO A 155 10.89 -8.79 -20.47
CA PRO A 155 10.41 -9.40 -21.70
C PRO A 155 10.25 -10.92 -21.58
N THR A 156 9.21 -11.48 -22.22
CA THR A 156 8.88 -12.90 -22.15
C THR A 156 9.99 -13.80 -22.69
N ASN A 157 10.76 -13.33 -23.66
CA ASN A 157 11.92 -14.04 -24.22
C ASN A 157 13.18 -13.97 -23.35
N MET A 158 13.21 -13.18 -22.27
CA MET A 158 14.33 -13.09 -21.33
C MET A 158 14.14 -14.03 -20.14
N THR A 159 14.27 -15.34 -20.38
CA THR A 159 14.07 -16.40 -19.38
C THR A 159 14.99 -16.31 -18.14
N ASN A 160 16.15 -15.66 -18.28
CA ASN A 160 17.12 -15.49 -17.20
C ASN A 160 16.83 -14.30 -16.27
N LYS A 161 15.75 -13.54 -16.50
CA LYS A 161 15.37 -12.40 -15.67
C LYS A 161 14.05 -12.67 -14.96
N TRP A 162 14.04 -12.41 -13.66
CA TRP A 162 12.84 -12.52 -12.83
C TRP A 162 12.15 -11.16 -12.71
N PRO A 163 10.81 -11.14 -12.56
CA PRO A 163 10.12 -9.95 -12.14
C PRO A 163 10.68 -9.42 -10.81
N TYR A 164 10.57 -8.13 -10.58
CA TYR A 164 11.01 -7.53 -9.32
C TYR A 164 10.10 -6.39 -8.91
N ILE A 165 10.07 -6.13 -7.61
CA ILE A 165 9.38 -4.99 -7.01
C ILE A 165 10.42 -3.99 -6.53
N PHE A 166 10.16 -2.72 -6.75
CA PHE A 166 10.90 -1.63 -6.13
C PHE A 166 9.95 -0.66 -5.43
N PHE A 167 10.51 0.08 -4.47
CA PHE A 167 9.81 1.11 -3.73
C PHE A 167 10.49 2.45 -3.94
N THR A 168 9.69 3.51 -3.93
CA THR A 168 10.17 4.89 -4.02
C THR A 168 9.66 5.71 -2.83
N GLN A 169 10.43 6.73 -2.44
CA GLN A 169 10.00 7.80 -1.56
C GLN A 169 10.36 9.13 -2.23
N ASN A 170 9.37 10.00 -2.42
CA ASN A 170 9.50 11.30 -3.09
C ASN A 170 10.21 11.17 -4.45
N GLY A 171 9.77 10.20 -5.26
CA GLY A 171 10.31 9.91 -6.59
C GLY A 171 11.68 9.19 -6.63
N LYS A 172 12.36 9.02 -5.49
CA LYS A 172 13.66 8.33 -5.42
C LYS A 172 13.47 6.87 -5.04
N GLN A 173 14.09 5.94 -5.77
CA GLN A 173 14.08 4.53 -5.41
C GLN A 173 14.81 4.30 -4.09
N ILE A 174 14.14 3.67 -3.13
CA ILE A 174 14.67 3.41 -1.79
C ILE A 174 15.07 1.94 -1.60
N GLY A 175 14.54 1.02 -2.40
CA GLY A 175 14.91 -0.39 -2.34
C GLY A 175 14.23 -1.23 -3.41
N ARG A 176 14.75 -2.43 -3.66
CA ARG A 176 14.18 -3.41 -4.59
C ARG A 176 14.42 -4.85 -4.13
N LEU A 177 13.50 -5.74 -4.48
CA LEU A 177 13.59 -7.18 -4.25
C LEU A 177 13.03 -7.93 -5.46
N CYS A 178 13.58 -9.12 -5.75
CA CYS A 178 12.98 -10.01 -6.73
C CYS A 178 11.60 -10.48 -6.25
N TYR A 179 10.65 -10.56 -7.18
CA TYR A 179 9.29 -11.05 -6.97
C TYR A 179 9.24 -12.56 -7.22
#